data_AF-A0A1I6D1Y9-F1
#
_entry.id   AF-A0A1I6D1Y9-F1
#
_cell.length_a   1.000
_cell.length_b   1.000
_cell.length_c   1.000
_cell.angle_alpha   90.00
_cell.angle_beta   90.00
_cell.angle_gamma   90.00
#
_symmetry.space_group_name_H-M   'P 1'
#
loop_
_entity.id
_entity.type
_entity.pdbx_description
1 polymer ?
#
loop_
_entity_poly.entity_id
_entity_poly.type
_entity_poly.pdbx_seq_one_letter_code
_entity_poly.pdbx_strand_id
1 'polypeptide(L)'
;MIEFLGWLGFTLLVSTLMPFLLRRLKFWRKGLTFWVRYHHHLALACLAVLTLHGLEALNGRRGWGWGARVHYQNEIISGILAWLVLLVVSVLALSAFRQIPFKRNHCWLVGLLVLLVLYHV
;
A
#
# COMPACT_ATOMS: atom_id res chain seq x y z
N MET A 1 14.64 -8.29 9.35
CA MET A 1 13.23 -8.70 9.17
C MET A 1 12.40 -7.54 8.62
N ILE A 2 12.50 -6.36 9.22
CA ILE A 2 11.99 -5.06 8.71
C ILE A 2 12.09 -4.91 7.18
N GLU A 3 13.29 -5.00 6.60
CA GLU A 3 13.50 -4.80 5.15
C GLU A 3 12.74 -5.84 4.30
N PHE A 4 12.75 -7.11 4.72
CA PHE A 4 12.00 -8.17 4.05
C PHE A 4 10.48 -7.91 4.09
N LEU A 5 9.95 -7.49 5.24
CA LEU A 5 8.53 -7.12 5.37
C LEU A 5 8.19 -5.90 4.49
N GLY A 6 9.09 -4.92 4.39
CA GLY A 6 8.94 -3.76 3.51
C GLY A 6 8.83 -4.16 2.05
N TRP A 7 9.79 -4.95 1.55
CA TRP A 7 9.77 -5.46 0.17
C TRP A 7 8.58 -6.38 -0.13
N LEU A 8 8.22 -7.24 0.82
CA LEU A 8 7.04 -8.10 0.68
C LEU A 8 5.75 -7.27 0.61
N GLY A 9 5.59 -6.28 1.48
CA GLY A 9 4.47 -5.35 1.44
C GLY A 9 4.41 -4.57 0.13
N PHE A 10 5.55 -4.07 -0.35
CA PHE A 10 5.64 -3.35 -1.62
C PHE A 10 5.26 -4.23 -2.82
N THR A 11 5.75 -5.47 -2.88
CA THR A 11 5.39 -6.41 -3.96
C THR A 11 3.91 -6.80 -3.93
N LEU A 12 3.32 -6.96 -2.75
CA LEU A 12 1.87 -7.15 -2.60
C LEU A 12 1.10 -5.92 -3.08
N LEU A 13 1.55 -4.71 -2.74
CA LEU A 13 0.93 -3.47 -3.23
C LEU A 13 0.98 -3.39 -4.77
N VAL A 14 2.13 -3.61 -5.39
CA VAL A 14 2.26 -3.64 -6.86
C VAL A 14 1.33 -4.69 -7.48
N SER A 15 1.24 -5.87 -6.86
CA SER A 15 0.35 -6.95 -7.28
C SER A 15 -1.14 -6.54 -7.22
N THR A 16 -1.53 -5.73 -6.24
CA THR A 16 -2.90 -5.19 -6.19
C THR A 16 -3.17 -4.16 -7.29
N LEU A 17 -2.17 -3.39 -7.71
CA LEU A 17 -2.30 -2.39 -8.79
C LEU A 17 -2.25 -3.00 -10.20
N MET A 18 -1.68 -4.20 -10.34
CA MET A 18 -1.50 -4.88 -11.62
C MET A 18 -2.78 -4.97 -12.47
N PRO A 19 -3.95 -5.34 -11.94
CA PRO A 19 -5.19 -5.38 -12.70
C PRO A 19 -5.56 -4.05 -13.36
N PHE A 20 -5.34 -2.95 -12.64
CA PHE A 20 -5.60 -1.62 -13.17
C PHE A 20 -4.62 -1.25 -14.29
N LEU A 21 -3.32 -1.48 -14.07
CA LEU A 21 -2.26 -1.21 -15.06
C LEU A 21 -2.46 -2.02 -16.34
N LEU A 22 -2.68 -3.33 -16.22
CA LEU A 22 -2.88 -4.21 -17.37
C LEU A 22 -4.12 -3.84 -18.20
N ARG A 23 -5.20 -3.39 -17.55
CA ARG A 23 -6.39 -2.87 -18.26
C ARG A 23 -6.09 -1.58 -19.01
N ARG A 24 -5.36 -0.65 -18.41
CA ARG A 24 -5.00 0.65 -19.04
C ARG A 24 -4.04 0.48 -20.21
N LEU A 25 -3.07 -0.43 -20.08
CA LEU A 25 -2.09 -0.72 -21.12
C LEU A 25 -2.61 -1.66 -22.22
N LYS A 26 -3.89 -2.05 -22.18
CA LYS A 26 -4.53 -3.00 -23.13
C LYS A 26 -3.85 -4.38 -23.19
N PHE A 27 -3.05 -4.74 -22.18
CA PHE A 27 -2.44 -6.08 -22.05
C PHE A 27 -3.37 -7.10 -21.38
N TRP A 28 -4.60 -6.70 -21.05
CA TRP A 28 -5.58 -7.58 -20.40
C TRP A 28 -6.06 -8.69 -21.33
N ARG A 29 -5.46 -9.89 -21.20
CA ARG A 29 -5.91 -11.10 -21.91
C ARG A 29 -7.18 -11.66 -21.27
N LYS A 30 -8.12 -12.15 -22.09
CA LYS A 30 -9.30 -12.91 -21.65
C LYS A 30 -8.80 -14.14 -20.85
N GLY A 31 -9.02 -14.15 -19.53
CA GLY A 31 -8.52 -15.21 -18.61
C GLY A 31 -7.88 -14.70 -17.31
N LEU A 32 -7.52 -13.42 -17.21
CA LEU A 32 -6.94 -12.79 -16.00
C LEU A 32 -7.97 -12.53 -14.87
N THR A 33 -9.01 -13.36 -14.75
CA THR A 33 -10.05 -13.22 -13.70
C THR A 33 -9.52 -13.53 -12.31
N PHE A 34 -8.46 -14.35 -12.19
CA PHE A 34 -7.83 -14.68 -10.91
C PHE A 34 -7.40 -13.43 -10.14
N TRP A 35 -6.66 -12.53 -10.78
CA TRP A 35 -6.14 -11.32 -10.14
C TRP A 35 -7.22 -10.37 -9.67
N VAL A 36 -8.33 -10.28 -10.41
CA VAL A 36 -9.49 -9.47 -10.01
C VAL A 36 -10.20 -10.10 -8.81
N ARG A 37 -10.29 -11.43 -8.76
CA ARG A 37 -10.98 -12.17 -7.70
C ARG A 37 -10.23 -12.08 -6.37
N TYR A 38 -8.91 -12.16 -6.39
CA TYR A 38 -8.08 -12.14 -5.18
C TYR A 38 -7.56 -10.76 -4.81
N HIS A 39 -7.88 -9.71 -5.58
CA HIS A 39 -7.41 -8.34 -5.35
C HIS A 39 -7.67 -7.86 -3.91
N HIS A 40 -8.88 -8.07 -3.38
CA HIS A 40 -9.22 -7.69 -2.00
C HIS A 40 -8.39 -8.45 -0.96
N HIS A 41 -8.18 -9.76 -1.15
CA HIS A 41 -7.36 -10.56 -0.24
C HIS A 41 -5.89 -10.11 -0.26
N LEU A 42 -5.36 -9.78 -1.45
CA LEU A 42 -4.02 -9.22 -1.59
C LEU A 42 -3.88 -7.86 -0.92
N ALA A 43 -4.89 -6.98 -1.02
CA ALA A 43 -4.88 -5.68 -0.36
C ALA A 43 -4.88 -5.81 1.18
N LEU A 44 -5.68 -6.74 1.72
CA LEU A 44 -5.69 -7.04 3.15
C LEU A 44 -4.37 -7.65 3.64
N ALA A 45 -3.81 -8.59 2.86
CA ALA A 45 -2.50 -9.15 3.16
C ALA A 45 -1.41 -8.06 3.14
N CYS A 46 -1.45 -7.16 2.16
CA CYS A 46 -0.56 -6.01 2.07
C CYS A 46 -0.67 -5.11 3.30
N LEU A 47 -1.90 -4.79 3.73
CA LEU A 47 -2.15 -4.00 4.93
C LEU A 47 -1.58 -4.68 6.19
N ALA A 48 -1.79 -5.99 6.35
CA ALA A 48 -1.28 -6.74 7.49
C ALA A 48 0.26 -6.75 7.52
N VAL A 49 0.90 -7.06 6.39
CA VAL A 49 2.37 -7.10 6.27
C VAL A 49 2.99 -5.74 6.55
N LEU A 50 2.44 -4.66 5.98
CA LEU A 50 2.95 -3.29 6.20
C LEU A 50 2.67 -2.78 7.61
N THR A 51 1.61 -3.25 8.26
CA THR A 51 1.37 -2.96 9.68
C THR A 51 2.47 -3.60 10.55
N LEU A 52 2.81 -4.86 10.28
CA LEU A 52 3.92 -5.54 10.97
C LEU A 52 5.26 -4.84 10.71
N HIS A 53 5.52 -4.45 9.46
CA HIS A 53 6.70 -3.65 9.09
C HIS A 53 6.78 -2.37 9.93
N GLY A 54 5.69 -1.60 10.02
CA GLY A 54 5.63 -0.37 10.81
C GLY A 54 5.86 -0.61 12.31
N LEU A 55 5.27 -1.68 12.88
CA LEU A 55 5.48 -2.05 14.28
C LEU A 55 6.95 -2.42 14.57
N GLU A 56 7.59 -3.19 13.68
CA GLU A 56 9.03 -3.48 13.83
C GLU A 56 9.89 -2.23 13.67
N ALA A 57 9.56 -1.35 12.71
CA ALA A 57 10.28 -0.11 12.48
C ALA A 57 10.22 0.84 13.69
N LEU A 58 9.05 0.96 14.34
CA LEU A 58 8.89 1.79 15.55
C LEU A 58 9.63 1.23 16.78
N ASN A 59 9.75 -0.10 16.88
CA ASN A 59 10.48 -0.76 17.98
C ASN A 59 12.00 -0.80 17.75
N GLY A 60 12.45 -0.57 16.52
CA GLY A 60 13.87 -0.50 16.18
C GLY A 60 14.52 0.72 16.82
N ARG A 61 15.41 0.51 17.81
CA ARG A 61 16.23 1.60 18.37
C ARG A 61 17.23 2.11 17.32
N ARG A 62 16.87 3.15 16.56
CA ARG A 62 17.78 3.85 15.64
C ARG A 62 17.68 5.37 15.84
N GLY A 63 18.84 6.04 15.74
CA GLY A 63 18.96 7.50 15.81
C GLY A 63 19.88 7.99 16.91
N TRP A 64 21.20 7.93 16.70
CA TRP A 64 22.17 8.70 17.48
C TRP A 64 22.61 9.90 16.64
N GLY A 65 22.26 11.12 17.06
CA GLY A 65 22.60 12.38 16.37
C GLY A 65 21.39 13.16 15.85
N TRP A 66 21.51 14.50 15.82
CA TRP A 66 20.41 15.41 15.43
C TRP A 66 19.95 15.23 13.98
N GLY A 67 20.87 15.10 13.02
CA GLY A 67 20.53 14.86 11.61
C GLY A 67 19.87 13.50 11.37
N ALA A 68 20.37 12.45 12.04
CA ALA A 68 19.77 11.12 12.00
C ALA A 68 18.36 11.09 12.61
N ARG A 69 18.10 11.90 13.63
CA ARG A 69 16.78 12.02 14.28
C ARG A 69 15.74 12.69 13.38
N VAL A 70 16.10 13.76 12.67
CA VAL A 70 15.19 14.46 11.75
C VAL A 70 14.83 13.57 10.57
N HIS A 71 15.82 12.93 9.95
CA HIS A 71 15.57 11.98 8.86
C HIS A 71 14.68 10.83 9.34
N TYR A 72 15.00 10.22 10.48
CA TYR A 72 14.21 9.15 11.08
C TYR A 72 12.76 9.57 11.40
N GLN A 73 12.54 10.79 11.89
CA GLN A 73 11.19 11.31 12.13
C GLN A 73 10.42 11.50 10.82
N ASN A 74 11.07 11.98 9.76
CA ASN A 74 10.45 12.14 8.45
C ASN A 74 10.05 10.79 7.84
N GLU A 75 10.91 9.78 7.97
CA GLU A 75 10.59 8.40 7.56
C GLU A 75 9.38 7.84 8.33
N ILE A 76 9.32 8.06 9.64
CA ILE A 76 8.15 7.63 10.44
C ILE A 76 6.87 8.34 9.97
N ILE A 77 6.92 9.66 9.77
CA ILE A 77 5.73 10.44 9.39
C ILE A 77 5.23 10.01 8.02
N SER A 78 6.11 9.87 7.03
CA SER A 78 5.75 9.42 5.69
C SER A 78 5.20 8.00 5.69
N GLY A 79 5.80 7.09 6.46
CA GLY A 79 5.31 5.73 6.65
C GLY A 79 3.92 5.67 7.29
N ILE A 80 3.67 6.45 8.35
CA ILE A 80 2.34 6.55 8.99
C ILE A 80 1.31 7.10 8.01
N LEU A 81 1.66 8.14 7.25
CA LEU A 81 0.75 8.75 6.28
C LEU A 81 0.38 7.75 5.16
N ALA A 82 1.37 7.06 4.60
CA ALA A 82 1.15 6.01 3.60
C ALA A 82 0.27 4.89 4.15
N TRP A 83 0.52 4.46 5.38
CA TRP A 83 -0.27 3.42 6.06
C TRP A 83 -1.73 3.86 6.28
N LEU A 84 -1.98 5.10 6.72
CA LEU A 84 -3.33 5.64 6.89
C LEU A 84 -4.09 5.68 5.57
N VAL A 85 -3.45 6.12 4.48
CA VAL A 85 -4.08 6.13 3.16
C VAL A 85 -4.40 4.70 2.70
N LEU A 86 -3.48 3.74 2.90
CA LEU A 86 -3.72 2.33 2.58
C LEU A 86 -4.91 1.76 3.37
N LEU A 87 -5.02 2.09 4.66
CA LEU A 87 -6.14 1.69 5.50
C LEU A 87 -7.46 2.25 4.96
N VAL A 88 -7.52 3.55 4.66
CA VAL A 88 -8.72 4.20 4.11
C VAL A 88 -9.11 3.57 2.76
N VAL A 89 -8.14 3.35 1.87
CA VAL A 89 -8.38 2.70 0.57
C VAL A 89 -8.94 1.29 0.76
N SER A 90 -8.40 0.53 1.72
CA SER A 90 -8.85 -0.84 2.02
C SER A 90 -10.27 -0.86 2.60
N VAL A 91 -10.59 0.05 3.53
CA VAL A 91 -11.93 0.20 4.10
C VAL A 91 -12.95 0.63 3.04
N LEU A 92 -12.57 1.58 2.17
CA LEU A 92 -13.41 1.99 1.04
C LEU A 92 -13.64 0.81 0.08
N ALA A 93 -12.62 0.01 -0.21
CA ALA A 93 -12.75 -1.16 -1.07
C ALA A 93 -13.66 -2.24 -0.47
N LEU A 94 -13.61 -2.44 0.85
CA LEU A 94 -14.50 -3.38 1.57
C LEU A 94 -15.95 -2.89 1.57
N SER A 95 -16.18 -1.61 1.91
CA SER A 95 -17.52 -1.03 1.96
C SER A 95 -18.18 -0.91 0.58
N ALA A 96 -17.38 -0.67 -0.46
CA ALA A 96 -17.85 -0.60 -1.85
C ALA A 96 -17.98 -1.98 -2.53
N PHE A 97 -17.65 -3.09 -1.86
CA PHE A 97 -17.75 -4.45 -2.45
C PHE A 97 -19.18 -4.78 -2.95
N ARG A 98 -20.20 -4.13 -2.39
CA ARG A 98 -21.61 -4.28 -2.81
C ARG A 98 -22.19 -3.05 -3.54
N GLN A 99 -21.41 -2.00 -3.78
CA GLN A 99 -21.90 -0.75 -4.39
C GLN A 99 -21.28 -0.52 -5.77
N ILE A 100 -22.10 -0.70 -6.81
CA ILE A 100 -21.80 -0.28 -8.17
C ILE A 100 -22.66 0.97 -8.44
N PRO A 101 -22.09 2.12 -8.86
CA PRO A 101 -20.71 2.34 -9.33
C PRO A 101 -19.69 2.63 -8.22
N PHE A 102 -18.44 2.23 -8.47
CA PHE A 102 -17.30 2.55 -7.60
C PHE A 102 -17.00 4.05 -7.62
N LYS A 103 -16.81 4.67 -6.45
CA LYS A 103 -16.58 6.11 -6.33
C LYS A 103 -15.20 6.49 -6.90
N ARG A 104 -15.14 7.55 -7.74
CA ARG A 104 -13.89 8.14 -8.28
C ARG A 104 -12.85 8.46 -7.19
N ASN A 105 -13.29 8.76 -5.97
CA ASN A 105 -12.44 9.07 -4.82
C ASN A 105 -11.46 7.92 -4.51
N HIS A 106 -11.86 6.65 -4.73
CA HIS A 106 -10.97 5.51 -4.51
C HIS A 106 -9.73 5.56 -5.43
N CYS A 107 -9.91 5.85 -6.72
CA CYS A 107 -8.79 5.95 -7.65
C CYS A 107 -7.83 7.09 -7.31
N TRP A 108 -8.36 8.24 -6.88
CA TRP A 108 -7.53 9.37 -6.43
C TRP A 108 -6.72 9.02 -5.19
N LEU A 109 -7.33 8.35 -4.21
CA LEU A 109 -6.65 7.89 -3.01
C LEU A 109 -5.57 6.82 -3.32
N VAL A 110 -5.83 5.92 -4.28
CA VAL A 110 -4.81 4.98 -4.75
C VAL A 110 -3.64 5.71 -5.41
N GLY A 111 -3.91 6.74 -6.21
CA GLY A 111 -2.85 7.57 -6.79
C GLY A 111 -2.01 8.28 -5.72
N LEU A 112 -2.67 8.86 -4.70
CA LEU A 112 -2.00 9.45 -3.54
C LEU A 112 -1.15 8.42 -2.79
N LEU A 113 -1.68 7.20 -2.58
CA LEU A 113 -0.95 6.12 -1.93
C LEU A 113 0.33 5.77 -2.67
N VAL A 114 0.29 5.66 -4.00
CA VAL A 114 1.48 5.38 -4.82
C VAL A 114 2.54 6.47 -4.63
N LEU A 115 2.15 7.74 -4.66
CA LEU A 115 3.09 8.86 -4.46
C LEU A 115 3.73 8.82 -3.06
N LEU A 116 2.95 8.54 -2.02
CA LEU A 116 3.46 8.45 -0.65
C LEU A 116 4.41 7.27 -0.47
N VAL A 117 4.09 6.12 -1.06
CA VAL A 117 4.96 4.93 -1.01
C VAL A 117 6.27 5.20 -1.76
N LEU A 118 6.23 5.83 -2.93
CA LEU A 118 7.44 6.20 -3.67
C LEU A 118 8.31 7.24 -2.95
N TYR A 119 7.70 8.09 -2.14
CA TYR A 119 8.42 9.05 -1.30
C TYR A 119 9.06 8.38 -0.07
N HIS A 120 8.41 7.37 0.49
CA HIS A 120 8.82 6.69 1.71
C HIS A 120 9.85 5.57 1.48
N VAL A 121 9.84 4.94 0.30
CA VAL A 121 10.82 3.92 -0.11
C VAL A 121 12.11 4.59 -0.58
#